data_AF-F9YA10-F1
#
_entry.id   AF-F9YA10-F1
#
_cell.length_a   1.000
_cell.length_b   1.000
_cell.length_c   1.000
_cell.angle_alpha   90.00
_cell.angle_beta   90.00
_cell.angle_gamma   90.00
#
_symmetry.space_group_name_H-M   'P 1'
#
loop_
_entity.id
_entity.type
_entity.pdbx_description
1 polymer ?
#
loop_
_entity_poly.entity_id
_entity_poly.type
_entity_poly.pdbx_seq_one_letter_code
_entity_poly.pdbx_strand_id
1 'polypeptide(L)'
;MQKFFISSFAMLINIGVVVGAIFVVIGAISAFAQTGNLFAPIAMLGVGFVGIVGGAGTLYVLLGIYDSTRATYELLAEQARQK
;
A
#
# COMPACT_ATOMS: atom_id res chain seq x y z
N MET A 1 -20.01 -5.41 9.35
CA MET A 1 -18.83 -4.91 10.10
C MET A 1 -17.50 -5.22 9.41
N GLN A 2 -17.23 -6.47 8.98
CA GLN A 2 -15.89 -6.84 8.50
C GLN A 2 -15.56 -6.44 7.05
N LYS A 3 -16.52 -6.53 6.12
CA LYS A 3 -16.37 -5.96 4.75
C LYS A 3 -16.12 -4.46 4.80
N PHE A 4 -16.73 -3.76 5.77
CA PHE A 4 -16.48 -2.36 6.04
C PHE A 4 -15.05 -2.13 6.55
N PHE A 5 -14.52 -3.00 7.41
CA PHE A 5 -13.14 -2.90 7.89
C PHE A 5 -12.10 -3.08 6.78
N ILE A 6 -12.24 -4.12 5.94
CA ILE A 6 -11.31 -4.37 4.81
C ILE A 6 -11.38 -3.23 3.79
N SER A 7 -12.60 -2.79 3.44
CA SER A 7 -12.79 -1.66 2.53
C SER A 7 -12.21 -0.36 3.09
N SER A 8 -12.37 -0.11 4.40
CA SER A 8 -11.81 1.07 5.05
C SER A 8 -10.28 0.99 5.14
N PHE A 9 -9.72 -0.19 5.39
CA PHE A 9 -8.27 -0.40 5.39
C PHE A 9 -7.66 -0.17 4.00
N ALA A 10 -8.26 -0.71 2.95
CA ALA A 10 -7.85 -0.43 1.57
C ALA A 10 -7.93 1.08 1.25
N MET A 11 -9.00 1.75 1.72
CA MET A 11 -9.14 3.20 1.56
C MET A 11 -8.03 3.97 2.30
N LEU A 12 -7.70 3.57 3.54
CA LEU A 12 -6.61 4.18 4.30
C LEU A 12 -5.25 3.98 3.64
N ILE A 13 -4.98 2.79 3.08
CA ILE A 13 -3.75 2.52 2.33
C ILE A 13 -3.68 3.45 1.11
N ASN A 14 -4.77 3.59 0.35
CA ASN A 14 -4.83 4.50 -0.80
C ASN A 14 -4.61 5.96 -0.41
N ILE A 15 -5.22 6.42 0.69
CA ILE A 15 -4.97 7.77 1.20
C ILE A 15 -3.49 7.92 1.54
N GLY A 16 -2.89 6.95 2.24
CA GLY A 16 -1.46 6.95 2.54
C GLY A 16 -0.56 7.00 1.31
N VAL A 17 -0.91 6.27 0.25
CA VAL A 17 -0.22 6.29 -1.05
C VAL A 17 -0.27 7.68 -1.68
N VAL A 18 -1.46 8.28 -1.75
CA VAL A 18 -1.64 9.62 -2.35
C VAL A 18 -0.87 10.67 -1.55
N VAL A 19 -1.01 10.66 -0.23
CA VAL A 19 -0.28 11.59 0.66
C VAL A 19 1.22 11.38 0.53
N GLY A 20 1.70 10.14 0.58
CA GLY A 20 3.10 9.79 0.40
C GLY A 20 3.65 10.27 -0.94
N ALA A 21 2.90 10.10 -2.03
CA ALA A 21 3.29 10.57 -3.36
C ALA A 21 3.44 12.09 -3.40
N ILE A 22 2.52 12.83 -2.78
CA ILE A 22 2.62 14.29 -2.64
C ILE A 22 3.91 14.68 -1.91
N PHE A 23 4.23 14.03 -0.79
CA PHE A 23 5.46 14.29 -0.04
C PHE A 23 6.73 13.99 -0.86
N VAL A 24 6.72 12.92 -1.66
CA VAL A 24 7.85 12.58 -2.55
C VAL A 24 8.05 13.64 -3.61
N VAL A 25 6.97 14.16 -4.22
CA VAL A 25 7.06 15.24 -5.21
C VAL A 25 7.57 16.53 -4.58
N ILE A 26 7.04 16.92 -3.41
CA ILE A 26 7.52 18.09 -2.66
C ILE A 26 9.00 17.94 -2.29
N GLY A 27 9.40 16.75 -1.83
CA GLY A 27 10.78 16.43 -1.51
C GLY A 27 11.71 16.57 -2.72
N ALA A 28 11.28 16.07 -3.88
CA ALA A 28 12.05 16.21 -5.11
C ALA A 28 12.21 17.68 -5.54
N ILE A 29 11.13 18.47 -5.52
CA ILE A 29 11.20 19.91 -5.82
C ILE A 29 12.16 20.62 -4.86
N SER A 30 12.06 20.30 -3.56
CA SER A 30 12.92 20.88 -2.52
C SER A 30 14.38 20.48 -2.68
N ALA A 31 14.66 19.25 -3.10
CA ALA A 31 16.02 18.77 -3.37
C ALA A 31 16.63 19.50 -4.58
N PHE A 32 15.84 19.74 -5.63
CA PHE A 32 16.29 20.53 -6.78
C PHE A 32 16.61 21.98 -6.38
N ALA A 33 15.72 22.62 -5.61
CA ALA A 33 15.91 24.00 -5.16
C ALA A 33 17.18 24.20 -4.32
N GLN A 34 17.60 23.19 -3.54
CA GLN A 34 18.79 23.28 -2.68
C GLN A 34 20.09 22.93 -3.42
N THR A 35 20.06 21.94 -4.31
CA THR A 35 21.28 21.41 -4.92
C THR A 35 21.58 22.00 -6.31
N GLY A 36 20.57 22.53 -7.00
CA GLY A 36 20.69 23.01 -8.39
C GLY A 36 20.99 21.91 -9.42
N ASN A 37 21.07 20.64 -9.00
CA ASN A 37 21.37 19.48 -9.84
C ASN A 37 20.12 18.60 -9.96
N LEU A 38 19.92 18.01 -11.14
CA LEU A 38 18.84 17.06 -11.43
C LEU A 38 19.06 15.65 -10.84
N PHE A 39 20.28 15.27 -10.46
CA PHE A 39 20.54 13.93 -9.92
C PHE A 39 19.80 13.68 -8.59
N ALA A 40 19.84 14.64 -7.67
CA ALA A 40 19.19 14.54 -6.36
C ALA A 40 17.65 14.35 -6.45
N PRO A 41 16.89 15.19 -7.18
CA PRO A 41 15.46 14.99 -7.33
C PRO A 41 15.10 13.69 -8.05
N ILE A 42 15.87 13.27 -9.07
CA ILE A 42 15.64 12.01 -9.78
C ILE A 42 15.83 10.82 -8.85
N ALA A 43 16.91 10.80 -8.06
CA ALA A 43 17.13 9.75 -7.07
C ALA A 43 16.01 9.71 -6.03
N MET A 44 15.54 10.87 -5.57
CA MET A 44 14.45 10.95 -4.60
C MET A 44 13.11 10.46 -5.17
N LEU A 45 12.79 10.79 -6.43
CA LEU A 45 11.60 10.26 -7.10
C LEU A 45 11.69 8.74 -7.25
N GLY A 46 12.84 8.20 -7.65
CA GLY A 46 13.06 6.77 -7.80
C GLY A 46 12.89 6.01 -6.48
N VAL A 47 13.60 6.43 -5.43
CA VAL A 47 13.52 5.80 -4.10
C VAL A 47 12.11 5.97 -3.50
N GLY A 48 11.52 7.16 -3.62
CA GLY A 48 10.17 7.44 -3.13
C GLY A 48 9.11 6.59 -3.82
N PHE A 49 9.19 6.43 -5.14
CA PHE A 49 8.30 5.56 -5.91
C PHE A 49 8.41 4.10 -5.47
N VAL A 50 9.64 3.57 -5.39
CA VAL A 50 9.87 2.18 -4.95
C VAL A 50 9.36 1.97 -3.52
N GLY A 51 9.61 2.93 -2.62
CA GLY A 51 9.13 2.88 -1.24
C GLY A 51 7.60 2.84 -1.13
N ILE A 52 6.90 3.70 -1.89
CA ILE A 52 5.43 3.74 -1.89
C ILE A 52 4.85 2.46 -2.49
N VAL A 53 5.34 2.04 -3.67
CA VAL A 53 4.81 0.85 -4.36
C VAL A 53 5.10 -0.41 -3.56
N GLY A 54 6.33 -0.57 -3.06
CA GLY A 54 6.72 -1.73 -2.25
C GLY A 54 5.95 -1.79 -0.92
N GLY A 55 5.83 -0.66 -0.22
CA GLY A 55 5.09 -0.56 1.03
C GLY A 55 3.61 -0.85 0.85
N ALA A 56 2.94 -0.12 -0.04
CA ALA A 56 1.52 -0.31 -0.30
C ALA A 56 1.21 -1.68 -0.90
N GLY A 57 2.06 -2.16 -1.83
CA GLY A 57 1.93 -3.49 -2.42
C GLY A 57 1.98 -4.60 -1.37
N THR A 58 2.91 -4.51 -0.41
CA THR A 58 2.98 -5.48 0.71
C THR A 58 1.71 -5.46 1.55
N LEU A 59 1.18 -4.27 1.88
CA LEU A 59 -0.05 -4.15 2.65
C LEU A 59 -1.26 -4.73 1.90
N TYR A 60 -1.35 -4.51 0.59
CA TYR A 60 -2.40 -5.13 -0.24
C TYR A 60 -2.27 -6.65 -0.33
N VAL A 61 -1.05 -7.18 -0.45
CA VAL A 61 -0.81 -8.63 -0.43
C VAL A 61 -1.24 -9.23 0.90
N LEU A 62 -0.92 -8.60 2.02
CA LEU A 62 -1.35 -9.05 3.35
C LEU A 62 -2.88 -9.08 3.48
N LEU A 63 -3.57 -8.05 2.97
CA LEU A 63 -5.03 -8.03 2.93
C LEU A 63 -5.59 -9.17 2.05
N GLY A 64 -4.97 -9.46 0.91
CA GLY A 64 -5.38 -10.58 0.05
C GLY A 64 -5.15 -11.96 0.67
N ILE A 65 -4.04 -12.15 1.40
CA ILE A 65 -3.76 -13.39 2.16
C ILE A 65 -4.82 -13.58 3.26
N TYR A 66 -5.20 -12.52 3.95
CA TYR A 66 -6.25 -12.58 4.97
C TYR A 66 -7.58 -13.07 4.40
N ASP A 67 -8.00 -12.50 3.26
CA ASP A 67 -9.27 -12.88 2.63
C ASP A 67 -9.26 -14.32 2.11
N SER A 68 -8.18 -14.75 1.46
CA SER A 68 -8.04 -16.12 0.92
C SER A 68 -7.97 -17.19 2.03
N THR A 69 -7.23 -16.91 3.10
CA THR A 69 -7.14 -17.80 4.27
C THR A 69 -8.50 -17.97 4.93
N ARG A 70 -9.25 -16.86 5.08
CA ARG A 70 -10.59 -16.90 5.64
C ARG A 70 -11.56 -17.69 4.78
N ALA A 71 -11.59 -17.48 3.47
CA ALA A 71 -12.48 -18.22 2.57
C ALA A 71 -12.23 -19.74 2.69
N THR A 72 -10.96 -20.14 2.86
CA THR A 72 -10.59 -21.53 3.10
C THR A 72 -11.18 -22.06 4.41
N TYR A 73 -11.13 -21.28 5.49
CA TYR A 73 -11.76 -21.66 6.78
C TYR A 73 -13.29 -21.77 6.70
N GLU A 74 -13.95 -20.87 5.97
CA GLU A 74 -15.41 -20.92 5.79
C GLU A 74 -15.84 -22.19 5.04
N LEU A 75 -15.16 -22.51 3.94
CA LEU A 75 -15.39 -23.75 3.20
C LEU A 75 -15.13 -25.01 4.04
N LEU A 76 -14.07 -24.99 4.85
CA LEU A 76 -13.75 -26.10 5.74
C LEU A 76 -14.82 -26.28 6.84
N ALA A 77 -15.33 -25.18 7.40
CA ALA A 77 -16.39 -25.19 8.40
C ALA A 77 -17.75 -25.63 7.83
N GLU A 78 -18.01 -25.39 6.55
CA GLU A 78 -19.18 -25.92 5.84
C GLU A 78 -19.05 -27.42 5.59
N GLN A 79 -17.88 -27.89 5.13
CA GLN A 79 -17.61 -29.32 4.95
C GLN A 79 -17.72 -30.10 6.26
N ALA A 80 -17.25 -29.53 7.37
CA ALA A 80 -17.35 -30.15 8.69
C ALA A 80 -18.80 -30.24 9.20
N ARG A 81 -19.69 -29.34 8.75
CA ARG A 81 -21.13 -29.35 9.10
C ARG A 81 -21.97 -30.30 8.26
N GLN A 82 -21.45 -30.74 7.12
CA GLN A 82 -22.14 -31.69 6.22
C GLN A 82 -21.83 -33.17 6.55
N LYS A 83 -20.93 -33.42 7.50
CA LYS A 83 -20.66 -34.75 8.06
C LYS A 83 -21.38 -34.93 9.39
#